data_AF-A0A2N2GU00-F1
#
_entry.id   AF-A0A2N2GU00-F1
#
_cell.length_a   1.000
_cell.length_b   1.000
_cell.length_c   1.000
_cell.angle_alpha   90.00
_cell.angle_beta   90.00
_cell.angle_gamma   90.00
#
_symmetry.space_group_name_H-M   'P 1'
#
loop_
_entity.id
_entity.type
_entity.pdbx_description
1 polymer ?
#
loop_
_entity_poly.entity_id
_entity_poly.type
_entity_poly.pdbx_seq_one_letter_code
_entity_poly.pdbx_strand_id
1 'polypeptide(L)'
;MRYRKLVQTMAMIGLILAATGLSFGAYHHMGEDDSDAFLAVYPDKAGTKLDSCNLCHSGGQYTNSKGQLVPLGSCQWCHYAYGYDASGNIDETLNGYGKAYSANGGNSEEPAVRKAAIEAIKSLDSDGDAYTNQIEIAATRYPGDKKDDPSKVAAPYRVYSLEQLEAMPQHEQFLLMNTHKSDDHYAEYSGVPVSDILQNSGILASATDITVYAPDGFSQFHPLSLDPNPIFYHVNGTYPQATFYYDEQADISKITVVWCDYSSPSCTRRTN
;
A
#
# COMPACT_ATOMS: atom_id res chain seq x y z
N MET A 1 -18.69 -35.36 30.79
CA MET A 1 -17.73 -34.24 31.02
C MET A 1 -16.69 -34.06 29.92
N ARG A 2 -16.07 -35.13 29.39
CA ARG A 2 -15.04 -35.03 28.32
C ARG A 2 -15.53 -34.39 27.00
N TYR A 3 -16.76 -34.69 26.57
CA TYR A 3 -17.31 -34.14 25.32
C TYR A 3 -17.68 -32.65 25.39
N ARG A 4 -18.06 -32.12 26.57
CA ARG A 4 -18.34 -30.67 26.74
C ARG A 4 -17.09 -29.82 26.52
N LYS A 5 -15.93 -30.28 27.00
CA LYS A 5 -14.67 -29.58 26.80
C LYS A 5 -14.24 -29.59 25.32
N LEU A 6 -14.39 -30.72 24.64
CA LEU A 6 -14.05 -30.84 23.21
C LEU A 6 -14.92 -29.92 22.33
N VAL A 7 -16.23 -29.87 22.57
CA VAL A 7 -17.16 -29.00 21.82
C VAL A 7 -16.86 -27.52 22.08
N GLN A 8 -16.53 -27.16 23.32
CA GLN A 8 -16.13 -25.79 23.66
C GLN A 8 -14.81 -25.38 22.99
N THR A 9 -13.83 -26.29 22.92
CA THR A 9 -12.56 -26.04 22.24
C THR A 9 -12.75 -25.88 20.72
N MET A 10 -13.57 -26.73 20.08
CA MET A 10 -13.83 -26.60 18.64
C MET A 10 -14.65 -25.35 18.30
N ALA A 11 -15.60 -24.96 19.16
CA ALA A 11 -16.35 -23.71 18.99
C ALA A 11 -15.46 -22.47 19.13
N MET A 12 -14.50 -22.46 20.07
CA MET A 12 -13.52 -21.37 20.18
C MET A 12 -12.58 -21.31 18.97
N ILE A 13 -12.07 -22.45 18.49
CA ILE A 13 -11.22 -22.48 17.28
C ILE A 13 -12.00 -21.99 16.06
N GLY A 14 -13.27 -22.38 15.91
CA GLY A 14 -14.13 -21.87 14.85
C GLY A 14 -14.38 -20.36 14.93
N LEU A 15 -14.52 -19.81 16.14
CA LEU A 15 -14.69 -18.37 16.36
C LEU A 15 -13.40 -17.58 16.05
N ILE A 16 -12.23 -18.13 16.42
CA ILE A 16 -10.92 -17.52 16.15
C ILE A 16 -10.63 -17.51 14.65
N LEU A 17 -10.91 -18.61 13.94
CA LEU A 17 -10.75 -18.70 12.48
C LEU A 17 -11.73 -17.78 11.72
N ALA A 18 -12.92 -17.53 12.26
CA ALA A 18 -13.87 -16.57 11.69
C ALA A 18 -13.45 -15.11 11.92
N ALA A 19 -12.71 -14.82 13.00
CA ALA A 19 -12.22 -13.47 13.31
C ALA A 19 -10.97 -13.09 12.51
N THR A 20 -10.15 -14.05 12.08
CA THR A 20 -8.95 -13.80 11.25
C THR A 20 -9.26 -13.45 9.79
N GLY A 21 -10.52 -13.49 9.36
CA GLY A 21 -10.95 -13.19 7.99
C GLY A 21 -11.35 -11.73 7.73
N LEU A 22 -11.28 -10.85 8.72
CA LEU A 22 -11.70 -9.44 8.60
C LEU A 22 -10.53 -8.47 8.75
N SER A 23 -9.44 -8.71 8.02
CA SER A 23 -8.51 -7.64 7.68
C SER A 23 -9.09 -6.84 6.53
N PHE A 24 -9.92 -5.85 6.85
CA PHE A 24 -10.27 -4.80 5.89
C PHE A 24 -8.99 -4.00 5.62
N GLY A 25 -8.34 -4.26 4.49
CA GLY A 25 -7.32 -3.33 4.03
C GLY A 25 -7.98 -1.99 3.70
N ALA A 26 -7.23 -0.92 3.90
CA ALA A 26 -7.62 0.41 3.48
C ALA A 26 -7.65 0.48 1.94
N TYR A 27 -8.68 -0.11 1.33
CA TYR A 27 -8.78 -0.29 -0.13
C TYR A 27 -9.74 0.70 -0.80
N HIS A 28 -10.64 1.34 -0.04
CA HIS A 28 -11.48 2.41 -0.55
C HIS A 28 -10.80 3.77 -0.33
N HIS A 29 -10.08 4.23 -1.35
CA HIS A 29 -9.71 5.64 -1.43
C HIS A 29 -11.00 6.48 -1.49
N MET A 30 -11.01 7.65 -0.84
CA MET A 30 -12.19 8.49 -0.55
C MET A 30 -13.22 8.55 -1.71
N GLY A 31 -14.27 7.73 -1.62
CA GLY A 31 -15.44 7.78 -2.49
C GLY A 31 -15.34 7.05 -3.83
N GLU A 32 -14.43 6.10 -3.99
CA GLU A 32 -14.45 5.24 -5.19
C GLU A 32 -15.56 4.17 -5.08
N ASP A 33 -16.33 4.00 -6.15
CA ASP A 33 -17.48 3.08 -6.24
C ASP A 33 -17.22 1.89 -7.20
N ASP A 34 -16.08 1.89 -7.88
CA ASP A 34 -15.79 0.95 -8.95
C ASP A 34 -15.46 -0.43 -8.39
N SER A 35 -14.78 -0.49 -7.24
CA SER A 35 -14.55 -1.77 -6.55
C SER A 35 -15.85 -2.40 -6.08
N ASP A 36 -16.82 -1.61 -5.59
CA ASP A 36 -18.15 -2.14 -5.22
C ASP A 36 -18.89 -2.72 -6.44
N ALA A 37 -18.84 -2.03 -7.58
CA ALA A 37 -19.40 -2.53 -8.83
C ALA A 37 -18.71 -3.83 -9.28
N PHE A 38 -17.39 -3.90 -9.16
CA PHE A 38 -16.59 -5.09 -9.46
C PHE A 38 -16.93 -6.27 -8.56
N LEU A 39 -16.98 -6.05 -7.25
CA LEU A 39 -17.31 -7.08 -6.26
C LEU A 39 -18.77 -7.54 -6.37
N ALA A 40 -19.67 -6.71 -6.91
CA ALA A 40 -21.04 -7.13 -7.24
C ALA A 40 -21.11 -8.13 -8.41
N VAL A 41 -20.05 -8.22 -9.24
CA VAL A 41 -19.90 -9.22 -10.31
C VAL A 41 -19.02 -10.39 -9.85
N TYR A 42 -17.96 -10.10 -9.10
CA TYR A 42 -16.94 -11.06 -8.65
C TYR A 42 -16.77 -11.04 -7.12
N PRO A 43 -17.78 -11.51 -6.36
CA PRO A 43 -17.75 -11.42 -4.90
C PRO A 43 -16.63 -12.26 -4.25
N ASP A 44 -16.12 -13.27 -4.95
CA ASP A 44 -14.99 -14.10 -4.51
C ASP A 44 -13.63 -13.39 -4.62
N LYS A 45 -13.60 -12.17 -5.17
CA LYS A 45 -12.38 -11.36 -5.32
C LYS A 45 -12.20 -10.29 -4.24
N ALA A 46 -13.10 -10.23 -3.27
CA ALA A 46 -12.93 -9.39 -2.09
C ALA A 46 -11.67 -9.79 -1.31
N GLY A 47 -10.90 -8.80 -0.88
CA GLY A 47 -9.60 -8.92 -0.22
C GLY A 47 -8.46 -9.37 -1.14
N THR A 48 -8.66 -9.41 -2.46
CA THR A 48 -7.60 -9.75 -3.42
C THR A 48 -7.05 -8.49 -4.06
N LYS A 49 -5.89 -8.56 -4.71
CA LYS A 49 -5.33 -7.42 -5.45
C LYS A 49 -6.26 -6.77 -6.49
N LEU A 50 -7.37 -7.40 -6.88
CA LEU A 50 -8.31 -6.90 -7.87
C LEU A 50 -9.40 -5.98 -7.31
N ASP A 51 -9.53 -5.82 -5.99
CA ASP A 51 -10.58 -5.01 -5.36
C ASP A 51 -10.10 -3.59 -4.97
N SER A 52 -9.27 -3.00 -5.83
CA SER A 52 -8.68 -1.68 -5.62
C SER A 52 -8.55 -0.92 -6.93
N CYS A 53 -8.21 0.37 -6.84
CA CYS A 53 -7.94 1.22 -8.01
C CYS A 53 -6.95 0.59 -9.01
N ASN A 54 -6.04 -0.29 -8.56
CA ASN A 54 -5.07 -0.95 -9.42
C ASN A 54 -5.69 -1.87 -10.49
N LEU A 55 -6.96 -2.27 -10.31
CA LEU A 55 -7.70 -3.01 -11.33
C LEU A 55 -7.85 -2.18 -12.62
N CYS A 56 -8.20 -0.90 -12.49
CA CYS A 56 -8.46 0.00 -13.62
C CYS A 56 -7.29 0.94 -13.93
N HIS A 57 -6.41 1.18 -12.95
CA HIS A 57 -5.33 2.15 -13.05
C HIS A 57 -3.94 1.50 -13.03
N SER A 58 -3.01 2.04 -13.80
CA SER A 58 -1.61 1.60 -13.83
C SER A 58 -0.66 2.63 -13.21
N GLY A 59 0.53 2.17 -12.85
CA GLY A 59 1.66 3.06 -12.63
C GLY A 59 2.11 3.75 -13.92
N GLY A 60 3.04 4.69 -13.78
CA GLY A 60 3.60 5.45 -14.89
C GLY A 60 5.03 5.86 -14.60
N GLN A 61 5.55 6.83 -15.36
CA GLN A 61 6.90 7.33 -15.16
C GLN A 61 7.01 8.77 -15.63
N TYR A 62 7.90 9.53 -15.00
CA TYR A 62 8.25 10.87 -15.44
C TYR A 62 9.76 11.06 -15.48
N THR A 63 10.21 12.06 -16.25
CA THR A 63 11.62 12.45 -16.28
C THR A 63 11.86 13.54 -15.25
N ASN A 64 12.74 13.31 -14.28
CA ASN A 64 13.08 14.31 -13.27
C ASN A 64 13.99 15.42 -13.84
N SER A 65 14.27 16.45 -13.04
CA SER A 65 15.12 17.60 -13.43
C SER A 65 16.57 17.23 -13.79
N LYS A 66 17.01 16.00 -13.47
CA LYS A 66 18.33 15.45 -13.79
C LYS A 66 18.31 14.56 -15.04
N GLY A 67 17.18 14.49 -15.76
CA GLY A 67 17.04 13.66 -16.96
C GLY A 67 16.87 12.17 -16.68
N GLN A 68 16.56 11.77 -15.44
CA GLN A 68 16.38 10.37 -15.08
C GLN A 68 14.90 10.00 -15.11
N LEU A 69 14.59 8.81 -15.63
CA LEU A 69 13.25 8.24 -15.55
C LEU A 69 12.98 7.76 -14.12
N VAL A 70 11.87 8.22 -13.56
CA VAL A 70 11.39 7.86 -12.23
C VAL A 70 10.08 7.08 -12.41
N PRO A 71 10.05 5.77 -12.10
CA PRO A 71 8.82 4.99 -12.11
C PRO A 71 7.96 5.36 -10.89
N LEU A 72 6.64 5.34 -11.07
CA LEU A 72 5.65 5.58 -10.03
C LEU A 72 4.65 4.43 -9.99
N GLY A 73 4.24 4.02 -8.78
CA GLY A 73 3.09 3.13 -8.59
C GLY A 73 1.79 3.78 -9.09
N SER A 74 0.72 3.01 -9.15
CA SER A 74 -0.60 3.46 -9.63
C SER A 74 -1.11 4.72 -8.92
N CYS A 75 -1.11 4.72 -7.58
CA CYS A 75 -1.64 5.85 -6.81
C CYS A 75 -0.72 7.07 -6.89
N GLN A 76 0.60 6.85 -6.90
CA GLN A 76 1.57 7.91 -7.13
C GLN A 76 1.41 8.53 -8.53
N TRP A 77 1.20 7.69 -9.56
CA TRP A 77 0.95 8.15 -10.92
C TRP A 77 -0.38 8.90 -11.03
N CYS A 78 -1.43 8.42 -10.35
CA CYS A 78 -2.70 9.11 -10.25
C CYS A 78 -2.51 10.52 -9.66
N HIS A 79 -1.89 10.64 -8.50
CA HIS A 79 -1.64 11.95 -7.91
C HIS A 79 -0.65 12.82 -8.71
N TYR A 80 0.21 12.22 -9.51
CA TYR A 80 1.11 12.94 -10.41
C TYR A 80 0.39 13.50 -11.65
N ALA A 81 -0.42 12.67 -12.32
CA ALA A 81 -1.06 13.00 -13.60
C ALA A 81 -2.45 13.61 -13.45
N TYR A 82 -3.24 13.14 -12.48
CA TYR A 82 -4.59 13.64 -12.18
C TYR A 82 -4.61 14.71 -11.09
N GLY A 83 -3.63 14.70 -10.18
CA GLY A 83 -3.55 15.65 -9.07
C GLY A 83 -4.41 15.26 -7.86
N TYR A 84 -4.08 15.79 -6.69
CA TYR A 84 -4.89 15.63 -5.47
C TYR A 84 -6.21 16.40 -5.53
N ASP A 85 -6.28 17.42 -6.38
CA ASP A 85 -7.43 18.31 -6.59
C ASP A 85 -8.24 17.93 -7.84
N ALA A 86 -7.96 16.77 -8.45
CA ALA A 86 -8.60 16.30 -9.67
C ALA A 86 -8.48 17.27 -10.87
N SER A 87 -7.45 18.10 -10.91
CA SER A 87 -7.24 19.11 -11.97
C SER A 87 -6.66 18.53 -13.27
N GLY A 88 -6.08 17.33 -13.22
CA GLY A 88 -5.45 16.67 -14.36
C GLY A 88 -6.37 15.74 -15.14
N ASN A 89 -5.78 14.87 -15.97
CA ASN A 89 -6.52 13.94 -16.82
C ASN A 89 -6.48 12.51 -16.26
N ILE A 90 -7.62 12.00 -15.79
CA ILE A 90 -7.71 10.65 -15.23
C ILE A 90 -7.43 9.56 -16.28
N ASP A 91 -7.70 9.82 -17.57
CA ASP A 91 -7.48 8.83 -18.63
C ASP A 91 -6.01 8.44 -18.81
N GLU A 92 -5.08 9.31 -18.40
CA GLU A 92 -3.63 9.05 -18.42
C GLU A 92 -3.21 8.02 -17.37
N THR A 93 -4.08 7.74 -16.41
CA THR A 93 -3.85 6.80 -15.31
C THR A 93 -4.45 5.43 -15.59
N LEU A 94 -5.36 5.33 -16.57
CA LEU A 94 -6.09 4.09 -16.88
C LEU A 94 -5.22 3.08 -17.64
N ASN A 95 -5.29 1.82 -17.21
CA ASN A 95 -4.75 0.68 -17.91
C ASN A 95 -5.69 0.21 -19.04
N GLY A 96 -5.37 -0.90 -19.71
CA GLY A 96 -6.20 -1.44 -20.80
C GLY A 96 -7.63 -1.78 -20.35
N TYR A 97 -7.77 -2.46 -19.21
CA TYR A 97 -9.04 -2.83 -18.62
C TYR A 97 -9.87 -1.61 -18.20
N GLY A 98 -9.26 -0.64 -17.51
CA GLY A 98 -9.92 0.60 -17.10
C GLY A 98 -10.47 1.41 -18.27
N LYS A 99 -9.74 1.45 -19.40
CA LYS A 99 -10.22 2.08 -20.64
C LYS A 99 -11.41 1.34 -21.23
N ALA A 100 -11.37 0.01 -21.27
CA ALA A 100 -12.48 -0.81 -21.76
C ALA A 100 -13.72 -0.65 -20.87
N TYR A 101 -13.55 -0.66 -19.56
CA TYR A 101 -14.61 -0.43 -18.57
C TYR A 101 -15.25 0.96 -18.73
N SER A 102 -14.43 2.01 -18.76
CA SER A 102 -14.85 3.40 -19.01
C SER A 102 -15.66 3.52 -20.31
N ALA A 103 -15.17 2.94 -21.42
CA ALA A 103 -15.82 2.96 -22.72
C ALA A 103 -17.18 2.22 -22.76
N ASN A 104 -17.45 1.33 -21.81
CA ASN A 104 -18.70 0.58 -21.70
C ASN A 104 -19.64 1.12 -20.61
N GLY A 105 -19.38 2.32 -20.07
CA GLY A 105 -20.24 2.99 -19.08
C GLY A 105 -19.72 2.94 -17.65
N GLY A 106 -18.45 2.56 -17.44
CA GLY A 106 -17.84 2.50 -16.12
C GLY A 106 -17.82 3.82 -15.33
N ASN A 107 -17.85 4.97 -16.02
CA ASN A 107 -17.87 6.28 -15.39
C ASN A 107 -19.29 6.76 -15.00
N SER A 108 -20.30 5.89 -15.12
CA SER A 108 -21.68 6.25 -14.80
C SER A 108 -21.88 6.35 -13.29
N GLU A 109 -22.63 7.36 -12.86
CA GLU A 109 -23.10 7.46 -11.47
C GLU A 109 -24.11 6.34 -11.10
N GLU A 110 -24.66 5.63 -12.09
CA GLU A 110 -25.64 4.56 -11.88
C GLU A 110 -24.96 3.20 -11.63
N PRO A 111 -25.09 2.60 -10.43
CA PRO A 111 -24.40 1.34 -10.10
C PRO A 111 -24.73 0.17 -11.03
N ALA A 112 -25.97 0.13 -11.55
CA ALA A 112 -26.40 -0.91 -12.48
C ALA A 112 -25.68 -0.81 -13.84
N VAL A 113 -25.35 0.41 -14.29
CA VAL A 113 -24.61 0.64 -15.54
C VAL A 113 -23.15 0.22 -15.38
N ARG A 114 -22.52 0.61 -14.27
CA ARG A 114 -21.16 0.16 -13.91
C ARG A 114 -21.05 -1.36 -13.89
N LYS A 115 -21.98 -2.02 -13.20
CA LYS A 115 -22.06 -3.49 -13.19
C LYS A 115 -22.19 -4.08 -14.60
N ALA A 116 -23.06 -3.51 -15.44
CA ALA A 116 -23.24 -3.95 -16.83
C ALA A 116 -21.98 -3.74 -17.69
N ALA A 117 -21.21 -2.68 -17.45
CA ALA A 117 -19.94 -2.43 -18.14
C ALA A 117 -18.92 -3.54 -17.86
N ILE A 118 -18.82 -3.99 -16.61
CA ILE A 118 -17.93 -5.10 -16.20
C ILE A 118 -18.34 -6.41 -16.89
N GLU A 119 -19.64 -6.68 -16.97
CA GLU A 119 -20.17 -7.83 -17.71
C GLU A 119 -19.86 -7.76 -19.22
N ALA A 120 -19.99 -6.58 -19.83
CA ALA A 120 -19.78 -6.37 -21.26
C ALA A 120 -18.33 -6.61 -21.71
N ILE A 121 -17.35 -6.36 -20.83
CA ILE A 121 -15.93 -6.49 -21.17
C ILE A 121 -15.32 -7.86 -20.82
N LYS A 122 -16.09 -8.81 -20.27
CA LYS A 122 -15.57 -10.12 -19.81
C LYS A 122 -14.77 -10.88 -20.87
N SER A 123 -15.23 -10.84 -22.12
CA SER A 123 -14.62 -11.56 -23.24
C SER A 123 -13.56 -10.76 -23.99
N LEU A 124 -13.30 -9.51 -23.59
CA LEU A 124 -12.23 -8.71 -24.20
C LEU A 124 -10.89 -9.17 -23.65
N ASP A 125 -9.87 -9.09 -24.48
CA ASP A 125 -8.46 -9.09 -24.09
C ASP A 125 -8.04 -7.61 -24.05
N SER A 126 -8.06 -7.01 -22.86
CA SER A 126 -7.95 -5.56 -22.71
C SER A 126 -6.52 -5.04 -22.78
N ASP A 127 -5.52 -5.89 -22.58
CA ASP A 127 -4.10 -5.51 -22.64
C ASP A 127 -3.29 -6.17 -23.77
N GLY A 128 -3.92 -7.08 -24.52
CA GLY A 128 -3.39 -7.70 -25.73
C GLY A 128 -2.45 -8.86 -25.47
N ASP A 129 -2.56 -9.53 -24.33
CA ASP A 129 -1.69 -10.65 -23.93
C ASP A 129 -2.22 -12.05 -24.34
N ALA A 130 -3.35 -12.08 -25.07
CA ALA A 130 -4.09 -13.25 -25.54
C ALA A 130 -4.93 -13.98 -24.48
N TYR A 131 -5.10 -13.41 -23.28
CA TYR A 131 -6.07 -13.86 -22.29
C TYR A 131 -7.24 -12.87 -22.23
N THR A 132 -8.45 -13.38 -22.08
CA THR A 132 -9.61 -12.51 -21.86
C THR A 132 -9.65 -12.05 -20.40
N ASN A 133 -10.21 -10.88 -20.15
CA ASN A 133 -10.43 -10.32 -18.82
C ASN A 133 -11.00 -11.33 -17.82
N GLN A 134 -12.01 -12.12 -18.23
CA GLN A 134 -12.61 -13.13 -17.36
C GLN A 134 -11.63 -14.24 -16.94
N ILE A 135 -10.74 -14.68 -17.84
CA ILE A 135 -9.73 -15.71 -17.56
C ILE A 135 -8.72 -15.17 -16.55
N GLU A 136 -8.28 -13.93 -16.73
CA GLU A 136 -7.33 -13.28 -15.84
C GLU A 136 -7.93 -13.01 -14.45
N ILE A 137 -9.14 -12.43 -14.40
CA ILE A 137 -9.84 -12.22 -13.13
C ILE A 137 -10.03 -13.55 -12.39
N ALA A 138 -10.41 -14.61 -13.10
CA ALA A 138 -10.53 -15.94 -12.50
C ALA A 138 -9.20 -16.42 -11.89
N ALA A 139 -8.07 -16.14 -12.56
CA ALA A 139 -6.71 -16.43 -12.09
C ALA A 139 -6.15 -15.41 -11.06
N THR A 140 -6.94 -14.41 -10.65
CA THR A 140 -6.53 -13.30 -9.77
C THR A 140 -5.34 -12.52 -10.37
N ARG A 141 -5.48 -12.19 -11.64
CA ARG A 141 -4.54 -11.46 -12.50
C ARG A 141 -5.15 -10.14 -12.97
N TYR A 142 -4.30 -9.13 -13.20
CA TYR A 142 -4.73 -7.80 -13.64
C TYR A 142 -5.00 -7.77 -15.15
N PRO A 143 -6.27 -7.72 -15.59
CA PRO A 143 -6.63 -7.78 -17.01
C PRO A 143 -6.25 -6.55 -17.87
N GLY A 144 -5.54 -5.61 -17.27
CA GLY A 144 -5.04 -4.40 -17.92
C GLY A 144 -3.51 -4.33 -17.94
N ASP A 145 -2.82 -5.37 -17.48
CA ASP A 145 -1.37 -5.47 -17.43
C ASP A 145 -0.85 -6.82 -17.95
N LYS A 146 -0.42 -6.81 -19.21
CA LYS A 146 0.19 -7.95 -19.91
C LYS A 146 1.39 -8.61 -19.21
N LYS A 147 1.93 -8.01 -18.15
CA LYS A 147 3.00 -8.59 -17.33
C LYS A 147 2.48 -9.44 -16.18
N ASP A 148 1.18 -9.39 -15.88
CA ASP A 148 0.51 -10.15 -14.82
C ASP A 148 -0.50 -11.13 -15.40
N ASP A 149 -0.09 -11.93 -16.38
CA ASP A 149 -0.95 -12.90 -17.05
C ASP A 149 -1.12 -14.25 -16.28
N PRO A 150 -2.04 -15.13 -16.70
CA PRO A 150 -2.28 -16.44 -16.05
C PRO A 150 -1.11 -17.43 -16.12
N SER A 151 -0.12 -17.20 -17.00
CA SER A 151 1.10 -18.01 -17.06
C SER A 151 2.11 -17.64 -15.97
N LYS A 152 1.96 -16.47 -15.34
CA LYS A 152 2.86 -16.04 -14.27
C LYS A 152 2.68 -16.92 -13.04
N VAL A 153 3.80 -17.20 -12.38
CA VAL A 153 3.81 -17.88 -11.08
C VAL A 153 3.90 -16.81 -10.01
N ALA A 154 3.05 -16.91 -8.98
CA ALA A 154 3.13 -16.02 -7.84
C ALA A 154 4.51 -16.11 -7.19
N ALA A 155 5.13 -14.97 -6.90
CA ALA A 155 6.37 -14.95 -6.13
C ALA A 155 6.13 -15.59 -4.76
N PRO A 156 7.09 -16.34 -4.21
CA PRO A 156 7.02 -16.80 -2.83
C PRO A 156 6.80 -15.61 -1.88
N TYR A 157 5.90 -15.76 -0.93
CA TYR A 157 5.57 -14.72 0.03
C TYR A 157 5.42 -15.28 1.44
N ARG A 158 5.53 -14.40 2.42
CA ARG A 158 5.26 -14.70 3.82
C ARG A 158 4.28 -13.68 4.38
N VAL A 159 3.25 -14.17 5.06
CA VAL A 159 2.26 -13.33 5.74
C VAL A 159 2.59 -13.32 7.22
N TYR A 160 2.62 -12.12 7.79
CA TYR A 160 2.72 -11.90 9.22
C TYR A 160 1.42 -11.26 9.71
N SER A 161 0.79 -11.89 10.71
CA SER A 161 -0.27 -11.27 11.51
C SER A 161 0.32 -10.21 12.43
N LEU A 162 -0.52 -9.29 12.90
CA LEU A 162 -0.11 -8.29 13.90
C LEU A 162 0.46 -8.96 15.15
N GLU A 163 -0.20 -10.00 15.66
CA GLU A 163 0.23 -10.77 16.83
C GLU A 163 1.63 -11.39 16.64
N GLN A 164 1.93 -11.87 15.44
CA GLN A 164 3.27 -12.39 15.11
C GLN A 164 4.32 -11.28 15.12
N LEU A 165 3.99 -10.10 14.57
CA LEU A 165 4.90 -8.95 14.58
C LEU A 165 5.13 -8.43 16.00
N GLU A 166 4.09 -8.36 16.83
CA GLU A 166 4.19 -7.96 18.24
C GLU A 166 5.01 -8.94 19.08
N ALA A 167 5.00 -10.23 18.72
CA ALA A 167 5.80 -11.26 19.40
C ALA A 167 7.27 -11.30 18.97
N MET A 168 7.65 -10.62 17.88
CA MET A 168 9.05 -10.50 17.46
C MET A 168 9.82 -9.51 18.34
N PRO A 169 11.17 -9.57 18.37
CA PRO A 169 11.97 -8.57 19.07
C PRO A 169 11.63 -7.15 18.60
N GLN A 170 11.22 -6.31 19.54
CA GLN A 170 10.87 -4.91 19.28
C GLN A 170 12.11 -4.02 19.41
N HIS A 171 12.16 -2.98 18.60
CA HIS A 171 13.12 -1.88 18.65
C HIS A 171 12.37 -0.58 18.93
N GLU A 172 12.93 0.23 19.83
CA GLU A 172 12.41 1.57 20.15
C GLU A 172 13.32 2.64 19.56
N GLN A 173 12.72 3.62 18.90
CA GLN A 173 13.43 4.64 18.14
C GLN A 173 12.80 6.02 18.32
N PHE A 174 13.50 6.89 19.03
CA PHE A 174 13.22 8.32 19.08
C PHE A 174 13.74 9.01 17.81
N LEU A 175 12.86 9.75 17.14
CA LEU A 175 13.09 10.42 15.87
C LEU A 175 12.59 11.85 15.91
N LEU A 176 13.27 12.72 15.16
CA LEU A 176 12.67 13.94 14.63
C LEU A 176 12.07 13.61 13.27
N MET A 177 10.75 13.67 13.15
CA MET A 177 10.05 13.50 11.89
C MET A 177 10.00 14.83 11.15
N ASN A 178 10.77 14.92 10.06
CA ASN A 178 10.73 16.05 9.14
C ASN A 178 9.62 15.79 8.12
N THR A 179 8.61 16.64 8.06
CA THR A 179 7.47 16.41 7.17
C THR A 179 7.45 17.41 6.02
N HIS A 180 7.36 16.92 4.79
CA HIS A 180 7.27 17.80 3.63
C HIS A 180 5.84 18.33 3.51
N LYS A 181 5.65 19.63 3.74
CA LYS A 181 4.35 20.35 3.74
C LYS A 181 3.45 20.09 4.96
N SER A 182 4.04 19.67 6.08
CA SER A 182 3.35 19.62 7.37
C SER A 182 4.32 20.07 8.46
N ASP A 183 3.91 19.99 9.73
CA ASP A 183 4.77 20.36 10.85
C ASP A 183 5.73 19.22 11.20
N ASP A 184 6.98 19.58 11.50
CA ASP A 184 7.96 18.64 12.06
C ASP A 184 7.52 18.24 13.48
N HIS A 185 7.89 17.06 13.93
CA HIS A 185 7.60 16.65 15.30
C HIS A 185 8.54 15.57 15.79
N TYR A 186 8.75 15.51 17.10
CA TYR A 186 9.45 14.39 17.71
C TYR A 186 8.49 13.26 18.05
N ALA A 187 8.89 12.04 17.77
CA ALA A 187 8.12 10.84 18.09
C ALA A 187 9.04 9.70 18.53
N GLU A 188 8.51 8.77 19.30
CA GLU A 188 9.14 7.50 19.61
C GLU A 188 8.32 6.39 18.95
N TYR A 189 8.96 5.65 18.04
CA TYR A 189 8.36 4.53 17.36
C TYR A 189 8.84 3.23 17.99
N SER A 190 7.93 2.27 18.12
CA SER A 190 8.25 0.89 18.49
C SER A 190 7.84 -0.03 17.35
N GLY A 191 8.69 -1.01 17.02
CA GLY A 191 8.36 -1.98 15.99
C GLY A 191 9.47 -2.99 15.75
N VAL A 192 9.22 -3.91 14.82
CA VAL A 192 10.22 -4.88 14.38
C VAL A 192 11.12 -4.24 13.32
N PRO A 193 12.46 -4.33 13.44
CA PRO A 193 13.35 -3.90 12.38
C PRO A 193 13.02 -4.61 11.05
N VAL A 194 12.93 -3.86 9.95
CA VAL A 194 12.61 -4.43 8.63
C VAL A 194 13.63 -5.49 8.21
N SER A 195 14.91 -5.30 8.56
CA SER A 195 15.97 -6.29 8.34
C SER A 195 15.64 -7.66 8.95
N ASP A 196 15.01 -7.70 10.12
CA ASP A 196 14.69 -8.94 10.84
C ASP A 196 13.48 -9.63 10.20
N ILE A 197 12.50 -8.85 9.74
CA ILE A 197 11.36 -9.37 8.97
C ILE A 197 11.86 -10.04 7.68
N LEU A 198 12.79 -9.39 6.97
CA LEU A 198 13.36 -9.89 5.71
C LEU A 198 14.23 -11.14 5.90
N GLN A 199 15.06 -11.17 6.95
CA GLN A 199 15.82 -12.36 7.29
C GLN A 199 14.89 -13.52 7.65
N ASN A 200 13.86 -13.26 8.46
CA ASN A 200 12.89 -14.28 8.84
C ASN A 200 12.07 -14.76 7.62
N SER A 201 11.77 -13.90 6.66
CA SER A 201 11.05 -14.28 5.44
C SER A 201 11.91 -15.03 4.42
N GLY A 202 13.22 -15.07 4.61
CA GLY A 202 14.15 -15.79 3.74
C GLY A 202 14.61 -14.98 2.54
N ILE A 203 14.88 -13.68 2.72
CA ILE A 203 15.46 -12.83 1.68
C ILE A 203 16.69 -13.46 1.03
N LEU A 204 16.79 -13.34 -0.30
CA LEU A 204 17.92 -13.87 -1.06
C LEU A 204 19.19 -13.07 -0.79
N ALA A 205 20.33 -13.75 -0.72
CA ALA A 205 21.64 -13.10 -0.56
C ALA A 205 22.00 -12.18 -1.74
N SER A 206 21.36 -12.35 -2.89
CA SER A 206 21.53 -11.51 -4.08
C SER A 206 20.62 -10.28 -4.12
N ALA A 207 19.69 -10.13 -3.16
CA ALA A 207 18.83 -8.96 -3.10
C ALA A 207 19.64 -7.69 -2.82
N THR A 208 19.30 -6.60 -3.47
CA THR A 208 19.98 -5.30 -3.35
C THR A 208 19.12 -4.22 -2.71
N ASP A 209 17.79 -4.40 -2.75
CA ASP A 209 16.80 -3.41 -2.37
C ASP A 209 15.44 -4.05 -2.10
N ILE A 210 14.52 -3.25 -1.58
CA ILE A 210 13.10 -3.57 -1.44
C ILE A 210 12.25 -2.42 -1.97
N THR A 211 11.04 -2.74 -2.40
CA THR A 211 9.97 -1.76 -2.58
C THR A 211 8.87 -2.06 -1.57
N VAL A 212 8.52 -1.08 -0.75
CA VAL A 212 7.47 -1.17 0.26
C VAL A 212 6.22 -0.52 -0.30
N TYR A 213 5.11 -1.25 -0.29
CA TYR A 213 3.81 -0.76 -0.71
C TYR A 213 2.93 -0.57 0.52
N ALA A 214 2.33 0.60 0.66
CA ALA A 214 1.25 0.83 1.59
C ALA A 214 -0.05 0.20 1.06
N PRO A 215 -1.01 -0.14 1.94
CA PRO A 215 -2.30 -0.69 1.51
C PRO A 215 -3.07 0.21 0.52
N ASP A 216 -2.85 1.52 0.58
CA ASP A 216 -3.43 2.52 -0.33
C ASP A 216 -2.74 2.57 -1.70
N GLY A 217 -1.76 1.70 -1.98
CA GLY A 217 -1.04 1.61 -3.24
C GLY A 217 0.12 2.60 -3.40
N PHE A 218 0.40 3.45 -2.41
CA PHE A 218 1.61 4.26 -2.40
C PHE A 218 2.85 3.37 -2.19
N SER A 219 3.97 3.68 -2.86
CA SER A 219 5.18 2.85 -2.78
C SER A 219 6.46 3.64 -2.57
N GLN A 220 7.41 3.04 -1.86
CA GLN A 220 8.73 3.61 -1.61
C GLN A 220 9.83 2.59 -1.85
N PHE A 221 10.92 3.05 -2.44
CA PHE A 221 12.13 2.27 -2.70
C PHE A 221 13.13 2.42 -1.56
N HIS A 222 13.70 1.31 -1.09
CA HIS A 222 14.72 1.30 -0.06
C HIS A 222 15.87 0.35 -0.43
N PRO A 223 17.11 0.85 -0.58
CA PRO A 223 18.27 -0.02 -0.76
C PRO A 223 18.53 -0.82 0.51
N LEU A 224 19.05 -2.05 0.39
CA LEU A 224 19.39 -2.84 1.57
C LEU A 224 20.61 -2.29 2.30
N SER A 225 21.56 -1.74 1.55
CA SER A 225 22.81 -1.16 2.06
C SER A 225 22.84 0.36 1.85
N LEU A 226 23.77 1.04 2.52
CA LEU A 226 23.97 2.48 2.35
C LEU A 226 24.17 2.84 0.87
N ASP A 227 23.36 3.77 0.38
CA ASP A 227 23.46 4.32 -0.96
C ASP A 227 24.20 5.68 -0.93
N PRO A 228 25.05 6.00 -1.93
CA PRO A 228 25.70 7.32 -2.02
C PRO A 228 24.72 8.49 -2.12
N ASN A 229 23.48 8.26 -2.58
CA ASN A 229 22.42 9.24 -2.58
C ASN A 229 21.74 9.30 -1.20
N PRO A 230 21.93 10.38 -0.44
CA PRO A 230 21.47 10.48 0.95
C PRO A 230 19.94 10.54 1.08
N ILE A 231 19.20 10.67 -0.02
CA ILE A 231 17.73 10.63 0.00
C ILE A 231 17.18 9.22 0.27
N PHE A 232 17.97 8.17 0.02
CA PHE A 232 17.53 6.80 0.18
C PHE A 232 17.84 6.29 1.59
N TYR A 233 16.77 5.99 2.32
CA TYR A 233 16.87 5.31 3.61
C TYR A 233 17.13 3.83 3.39
N HIS A 234 18.24 3.33 3.92
CA HIS A 234 18.67 1.95 3.76
C HIS A 234 18.13 1.04 4.87
N VAL A 235 17.96 -0.26 4.55
CA VAL A 235 17.33 -1.24 5.45
C VAL A 235 18.31 -1.85 6.46
N ASN A 236 19.58 -2.04 6.11
CA ASN A 236 20.56 -2.65 7.01
C ASN A 236 21.48 -1.58 7.59
N GLY A 237 21.46 -1.40 8.90
CA GLY A 237 22.34 -0.46 9.57
C GLY A 237 22.04 -0.36 11.05
N THR A 238 22.69 0.59 11.70
CA THR A 238 22.33 0.99 13.06
C THR A 238 21.43 2.21 12.99
N TYR A 239 20.37 2.22 13.78
CA TYR A 239 19.45 3.34 13.91
C TYR A 239 19.74 4.06 15.24
N PRO A 240 20.61 5.08 15.25
CA PRO A 240 20.89 5.83 16.48
C PRO A 240 19.67 6.65 16.88
N GLN A 241 19.45 6.80 18.18
CA GLN A 241 18.42 7.70 18.72
C GLN A 241 18.67 9.13 18.22
N ALA A 242 17.62 9.85 17.84
CA ALA A 242 17.75 11.26 17.50
C ALA A 242 18.19 12.08 18.72
N THR A 243 19.04 13.08 18.49
CA THR A 243 19.30 14.10 19.50
C THR A 243 18.07 15.01 19.60
N PHE A 244 17.58 15.22 20.81
CA PHE A 244 16.48 16.15 21.04
C PHE A 244 16.99 17.59 21.02
N TYR A 245 16.36 18.45 20.23
CA TYR A 245 16.61 19.89 20.17
C TYR A 245 15.32 20.68 20.36
N TYR A 246 15.23 21.43 21.47
CA TYR A 246 14.15 22.40 21.69
C TYR A 246 14.54 23.80 21.22
N ASP A 247 13.64 24.43 20.44
CA ASP A 247 13.71 25.83 20.02
C ASP A 247 12.35 26.49 20.23
N GLU A 248 12.30 27.52 21.08
CA GLU A 248 11.07 28.29 21.37
C GLU A 248 10.54 29.01 20.11
N GLN A 249 11.38 29.34 19.14
CA GLN A 249 10.96 29.92 17.87
C GLN A 249 10.38 28.90 16.90
N ALA A 250 10.62 27.60 17.10
CA ALA A 250 10.06 26.53 16.28
C ALA A 250 8.73 25.99 16.84
N ASP A 251 8.53 26.13 18.15
CA ASP A 251 7.44 25.53 18.91
C ASP A 251 6.07 26.11 18.52
N ILE A 252 5.25 25.25 17.91
CA ILE A 252 3.91 25.60 17.45
C ILE A 252 2.97 26.09 18.57
N SER A 253 3.31 25.83 19.82
CA SER A 253 2.53 26.25 20.98
C SER A 253 2.86 27.66 21.49
N LYS A 254 3.91 28.33 20.97
CA LYS A 254 4.48 29.56 21.56
C LYS A 254 4.22 30.85 20.78
N ILE A 255 4.52 30.90 19.48
CA ILE A 255 4.54 32.16 18.70
C ILE A 255 4.03 31.97 17.25
N THR A 256 4.20 32.98 16.39
CA THR A 256 3.66 33.06 15.01
C THR A 256 4.55 32.47 13.91
N VAL A 257 5.82 32.19 14.16
CA VAL A 257 6.68 31.43 13.24
C VAL A 257 6.79 30.05 13.85
N VAL A 258 6.22 29.04 13.19
CA VAL A 258 5.97 27.73 13.78
C VAL A 258 6.24 26.66 12.74
N TRP A 259 6.99 25.62 13.13
CA TRP A 259 7.23 24.49 12.23
C TRP A 259 7.52 23.18 12.97
N CYS A 260 7.54 23.16 14.31
CA CYS A 260 7.81 21.94 15.08
C CYS A 260 6.85 21.76 16.26
N ASP A 261 6.23 20.58 16.34
CA ASP A 261 5.43 20.12 17.48
C ASP A 261 6.27 19.35 18.50
N TYR A 262 6.32 19.91 19.71
CA TYR A 262 7.03 19.34 20.87
C TYR A 262 6.09 18.63 21.85
N SER A 263 4.79 18.52 21.56
CA SER A 263 3.76 18.02 22.48
C SER A 263 3.82 16.52 22.76
N SER A 264 4.58 15.75 21.96
CA SER A 264 4.70 14.31 22.12
C SER A 264 5.19 13.93 23.53
N PRO A 265 4.54 12.94 24.20
CA PRO A 265 5.00 12.45 25.50
C PRO A 265 6.46 12.01 25.52
N SER A 266 6.99 11.51 24.39
CA SER A 266 8.39 11.09 24.26
C SER A 266 9.41 12.23 24.42
N CYS A 267 8.97 13.49 24.31
CA CYS A 267 9.80 14.68 24.58
C CYS A 267 9.95 14.96 26.08
N THR A 268 9.09 14.39 26.92
CA THR A 268 9.04 14.69 28.36
C THR A 268 10.38 14.34 29.01
N ARG A 269 10.99 15.30 29.73
CA ARG A 269 12.31 15.18 30.39
C ARG A 269 13.51 15.10 29.44
N ARG A 270 13.32 15.26 28.13
CA ARG A 270 14.45 15.49 27.22
C ARG A 270 14.82 16.96 27.28
N THR A 271 16.12 17.23 27.41
CA THR A 271 16.70 18.58 27.40
C THR A 271 17.90 18.57 26.46
N ASN A 272 18.16 19.72 25.84
CA ASN A 272 19.43 19.98 25.16
C ASN A 272 20.60 19.96 26.16
#